data_AF-A0AAW0Q9P4-F1
#
_entry.id   AF-A0AAW0Q9P4-F1
#
_cell.length_a   1.000
_cell.length_b   1.000
_cell.length_c   1.000
_cell.angle_alpha   90.00
_cell.angle_beta   90.00
_cell.angle_gamma   90.00
#
_symmetry.space_group_name_H-M   'P 1'
#
loop_
_entity.id
_entity.type
_entity.pdbx_description
1 polymer ?
#
loop_
_entity_poly.entity_id
_entity_poly.type
_entity_poly.pdbx_seq_one_letter_code
_entity_poly.pdbx_strand_id
1 'polypeptide(L)'
;MNTSMPDPAYLAESRATEVIIWFSIPIPIIVLTTILRLYVRLATIPRSRLKYDDYLIVCAAADIVFQIASLTASALGLAFGPPYGFGQHLVLVPPDHFKMFMMGNYIFSHFYNLAIATAKLSVLALYHRLFWVKLWFRRLVIFTSVFVTVWLLSMELVLLFGWQPISDWWSGTGEDFVHITPFGYFANITNF
;
A
#
# COMPACT_ATOMS: atom_id res chain seq x y z
N MET A 1 19.02 12.17 -32.60
CA MET A 1 18.84 11.19 -31.51
C MET A 1 19.36 9.86 -32.06
N ASN A 2 20.51 9.39 -31.58
CA ASN A 2 21.12 8.14 -32.07
C ASN A 2 20.25 6.95 -31.66
N THR A 3 19.59 6.31 -32.63
CA THR A 3 18.81 5.08 -32.45
C THR A 3 19.71 3.85 -32.63
N SER A 4 20.78 3.75 -31.84
CA SER A 4 21.44 2.45 -31.66
C SER A 4 20.49 1.59 -30.82
N MET A 5 20.08 0.43 -31.34
CA MET A 5 19.34 -0.54 -30.54
C MET A 5 20.08 -0.77 -29.21
N PRO A 6 19.38 -0.78 -28.06
CA PRO A 6 20.00 -1.07 -26.78
C PRO A 6 20.75 -2.41 -26.84
N ASP A 7 21.88 -2.50 -26.14
CA ASP A 7 22.71 -3.71 -26.08
C ASP A 7 21.83 -4.93 -25.71
N PRO A 8 21.87 -6.04 -26.48
CA PRO A 8 21.11 -7.25 -26.15
C PRO A 8 21.41 -7.78 -24.75
N ALA A 9 22.62 -7.57 -24.22
CA ALA A 9 22.95 -7.94 -22.84
C ALA A 9 22.18 -7.11 -21.80
N TYR A 10 21.96 -5.82 -22.09
CA TYR A 10 21.12 -4.93 -21.27
C TYR A 10 19.66 -5.38 -21.33
N LEU A 11 19.13 -5.66 -22.52
CA LEU A 11 17.75 -6.12 -22.68
C LEU A 11 17.48 -7.48 -22.01
N ALA A 12 18.50 -8.34 -21.88
CA ALA A 12 18.40 -9.62 -21.19
C ALA A 12 18.37 -9.49 -19.65
N GLU A 13 18.73 -8.33 -19.10
CA GLU A 13 18.69 -8.09 -17.67
C GLU A 13 17.23 -8.03 -17.18
N SER A 14 16.91 -8.82 -16.15
CA SER A 14 15.58 -8.89 -15.57
C SER A 14 15.63 -8.91 -14.04
N ARG A 15 14.88 -8.01 -13.44
CA ARG A 15 14.66 -7.91 -11.98
C ARG A 15 13.37 -8.62 -11.54
N ALA A 16 12.74 -9.42 -12.41
CA ALA A 16 11.51 -10.13 -12.09
C ALA A 16 11.67 -11.07 -10.88
N THR A 17 12.82 -11.74 -10.76
CA THR A 17 13.12 -12.60 -9.59
C THR A 17 13.16 -11.79 -8.29
N GLU A 18 13.76 -10.61 -8.32
CA GLU A 18 13.83 -9.71 -7.16
C GLU A 18 12.44 -9.25 -6.73
N VAL A 19 11.61 -8.85 -7.70
CA VAL A 19 10.19 -8.52 -7.50
C VAL A 19 9.43 -9.67 -6.84
N ILE A 20 9.57 -10.89 -7.38
CA ILE A 20 8.90 -12.08 -6.83
C ILE A 20 9.30 -12.30 -5.38
N ILE A 21 10.60 -12.20 -5.07
CA ILE A 21 11.11 -12.39 -3.70
C ILE A 21 10.48 -11.37 -2.75
N TRP A 22 10.52 -10.07 -3.09
CA TRP A 22 10.03 -9.01 -2.22
C TRP A 22 8.53 -9.04 -2.01
N PHE A 23 7.74 -9.49 -2.99
CA PHE A 23 6.29 -9.65 -2.82
C PHE A 23 5.89 -10.97 -2.16
N SER A 24 6.73 -12.01 -2.25
CA SER A 24 6.40 -13.33 -1.70
C SER A 24 6.71 -13.45 -0.21
N ILE A 25 7.80 -12.83 0.28
CA ILE A 25 8.22 -12.94 1.69
C ILE A 25 7.18 -12.37 2.68
N PRO A 26 6.54 -11.21 2.44
CA PRO A 26 5.58 -10.64 3.38
C PRO A 26 4.33 -11.50 3.56
N ILE A 27 3.90 -12.24 2.53
CA ILE A 27 2.65 -13.02 2.54
C ILE A 27 2.61 -14.05 3.69
N PRO A 28 3.55 -15.01 3.83
CA PRO A 28 3.53 -15.97 4.92
C PRO A 28 3.73 -15.31 6.29
N ILE A 29 4.49 -14.21 6.37
CA ILE A 29 4.69 -13.46 7.61
C ILE A 29 3.37 -12.83 8.07
N ILE A 30 2.66 -12.15 7.17
CA ILE A 30 1.35 -11.55 7.44
C ILE A 30 0.38 -12.64 7.88
N VAL A 31 0.24 -13.73 7.10
CA VAL A 31 -0.67 -14.84 7.44
C VAL A 31 -0.35 -15.43 8.82
N LEU A 32 0.92 -15.72 9.11
CA LEU A 32 1.34 -16.27 10.40
C LEU A 32 1.03 -15.32 11.56
N THR A 33 1.36 -14.04 11.41
CA THR A 33 1.08 -13.02 12.43
C THR A 33 -0.41 -12.79 12.63
N THR A 34 -1.23 -12.85 11.58
CA THR A 34 -2.69 -12.79 11.66
C THR A 34 -3.25 -13.95 12.46
N ILE A 35 -2.83 -15.18 12.14
CA ILE A 35 -3.28 -16.40 12.82
C ILE A 35 -2.92 -16.33 14.30
N LEU A 36 -1.66 -15.99 14.62
CA LEU A 36 -1.20 -15.88 16.00
C LEU A 36 -2.00 -14.82 16.77
N ARG A 37 -2.26 -13.67 16.15
CA ARG A 37 -3.00 -12.57 16.78
C ARG A 37 -4.46 -12.94 17.02
N LEU A 38 -5.11 -13.61 16.06
CA LEU A 38 -6.47 -14.15 16.24
C LEU A 38 -6.51 -15.17 17.37
N TYR A 39 -5.54 -16.09 17.41
CA TYR A 39 -5.43 -17.09 18.48
C TYR A 39 -5.30 -16.44 19.86
N VAL A 40 -4.36 -15.50 20.02
CA VAL A 40 -4.18 -14.76 21.28
C VAL A 40 -5.45 -14.01 21.66
N ARG A 41 -6.10 -13.34 20.71
CA ARG A 41 -7.32 -12.58 20.98
C ARG A 41 -8.48 -13.47 21.42
N LEU A 42 -8.69 -14.61 20.75
CA LEU A 42 -9.69 -15.60 21.12
C LEU A 42 -9.42 -16.23 22.49
N ALA A 43 -8.14 -16.43 22.84
CA ALA A 43 -7.74 -16.97 24.13
C ALA A 43 -7.80 -15.95 25.29
N THR A 44 -7.70 -14.64 25.01
CA THR A 44 -7.44 -13.60 26.04
C THR A 44 -8.64 -12.70 26.35
N ILE A 45 -9.80 -12.80 25.68
CA ILE A 45 -10.96 -11.91 25.96
C ILE A 45 -11.88 -12.52 27.04
N PRO A 46 -11.85 -12.04 28.31
CA PRO A 46 -12.92 -12.25 29.28
C PRO A 46 -14.08 -11.26 29.05
N ARG A 47 -15.33 -11.76 29.17
CA ARG A 47 -16.60 -11.06 28.85
C ARG A 47 -16.91 -9.76 29.63
N SER A 48 -16.07 -9.27 30.55
CA SER A 48 -16.50 -8.35 31.62
C SER A 48 -15.89 -6.94 31.67
N ARG A 49 -15.13 -6.46 30.67
CA ARG A 49 -14.49 -5.11 30.71
C ARG A 49 -14.79 -4.21 29.51
N LEU A 50 -16.07 -3.96 29.26
CA LEU A 50 -16.59 -3.15 28.14
C LEU A 50 -16.14 -1.66 28.09
N LYS A 51 -15.63 -1.05 29.18
CA LYS A 51 -15.27 0.39 29.17
C LYS A 51 -13.88 0.71 28.58
N TYR A 52 -12.95 -0.25 28.57
CA TYR A 52 -11.65 -0.13 27.87
C TYR A 52 -11.71 -0.69 26.44
N ASP A 53 -12.85 -1.28 26.08
CA ASP A 53 -13.02 -2.11 24.89
C ASP A 53 -13.08 -1.26 23.61
N ASP A 54 -13.66 -0.06 23.66
CA ASP A 54 -13.78 0.82 22.49
C ASP A 54 -12.43 1.13 21.83
N TYR A 55 -11.39 1.44 22.63
CA TYR A 55 -10.05 1.70 22.10
C TYR A 55 -9.37 0.42 21.60
N LEU A 56 -9.61 -0.72 22.27
CA LEU A 56 -9.07 -2.01 21.83
C LEU A 56 -9.70 -2.46 20.51
N ILE A 57 -10.99 -2.18 20.33
CA ILE A 57 -11.73 -2.44 19.10
C ILE A 57 -11.16 -1.59 17.96
N VAL A 58 -10.94 -0.29 18.18
CA VAL A 58 -10.34 0.60 17.16
C VAL A 58 -8.92 0.17 16.79
N CYS A 59 -8.06 -0.14 17.76
CA CYS A 59 -6.70 -0.64 17.49
C CYS A 59 -6.74 -1.94 16.68
N ALA A 60 -7.61 -2.86 17.07
CA ALA A 60 -7.71 -4.15 16.41
C ALA A 60 -8.34 -4.04 15.02
N ALA A 61 -9.30 -3.13 14.83
CA ALA A 61 -9.88 -2.85 13.52
C ALA A 61 -8.82 -2.27 12.57
N ALA A 62 -8.06 -1.25 13.00
CA ALA A 62 -7.01 -0.64 12.20
C ALA A 62 -5.94 -1.66 11.78
N ASP A 63 -5.57 -2.56 12.68
CA ASP A 63 -4.58 -3.59 12.42
C ASP A 63 -5.09 -4.73 11.50
N ILE A 64 -6.36 -5.09 11.59
CA ILE A 64 -6.96 -6.04 10.64
C ILE A 64 -7.00 -5.43 9.23
N VAL A 65 -7.40 -4.16 9.12
CA VAL A 65 -7.41 -3.45 7.83
C VAL A 65 -6.00 -3.37 7.26
N PHE A 66 -4.99 -3.09 8.08
CA PHE A 66 -3.58 -3.11 7.66
C PHE A 66 -3.17 -4.46 7.07
N GLN A 67 -3.46 -5.56 7.76
CA GLN A 67 -3.09 -6.90 7.30
C GLN A 67 -3.77 -7.27 5.98
N ILE A 68 -5.06 -6.95 5.84
CA ILE A 68 -5.80 -7.19 4.60
C ILE A 68 -5.21 -6.35 3.46
N ALA A 69 -5.03 -5.05 3.67
CA ALA A 69 -4.49 -4.15 2.66
C ALA A 69 -3.07 -4.58 2.21
N SER A 70 -2.20 -4.93 3.16
CA SER A 70 -0.84 -5.38 2.85
C SER A 70 -0.82 -6.72 2.12
N LEU A 71 -1.68 -7.67 2.51
CA LEU A 71 -1.80 -8.96 1.83
C LEU A 71 -2.29 -8.80 0.40
N THR A 72 -3.34 -7.98 0.20
CA THR A 72 -3.90 -7.69 -1.13
C THR A 72 -2.86 -6.99 -2.00
N ALA A 73 -2.14 -5.99 -1.48
CA ALA A 73 -1.07 -5.34 -2.22
C ALA A 73 0.02 -6.35 -2.65
N SER A 74 0.51 -7.19 -1.74
CA SER A 74 1.54 -8.20 -2.07
C SER A 74 1.06 -9.23 -3.10
N ALA A 75 -0.19 -9.70 -2.97
CA ALA A 75 -0.78 -10.64 -3.92
C ALA A 75 -0.98 -10.02 -5.31
N LEU A 76 -1.46 -8.77 -5.38
CA LEU A 76 -1.62 -8.04 -6.64
C LEU A 76 -0.28 -7.78 -7.32
N GLY A 77 0.76 -7.42 -6.57
CA GLY A 77 2.12 -7.24 -7.09
C GLY A 77 2.68 -8.52 -7.73
N LEU A 78 2.39 -9.69 -7.14
CA LEU A 78 2.78 -10.98 -7.71
C LEU A 78 1.91 -11.39 -8.90
N ALA A 79 0.59 -11.17 -8.83
CA ALA A 79 -0.36 -11.59 -9.85
C ALA A 79 -0.29 -10.72 -11.12
N PHE A 80 -0.03 -9.42 -10.98
CA PHE A 80 -0.03 -8.47 -12.09
C PHE A 80 1.37 -7.95 -12.44
N GLY A 81 2.39 -8.20 -11.62
CA GLY A 81 3.75 -7.74 -11.90
C GLY A 81 4.51 -8.69 -12.83
N PRO A 82 5.18 -9.74 -12.29
CA PRO A 82 6.03 -10.64 -13.07
C PRO A 82 5.41 -11.22 -14.36
N PRO A 83 4.14 -11.70 -14.37
CA PRO A 83 3.57 -12.28 -15.59
C PRO A 83 3.30 -11.26 -16.71
N TYR A 84 3.26 -9.96 -16.39
CA TYR A 84 3.01 -8.89 -17.36
C TYR A 84 4.25 -8.01 -17.62
N GLY A 85 5.45 -8.52 -17.30
CA GLY A 85 6.71 -7.89 -17.66
C GLY A 85 7.30 -6.95 -16.59
N PHE A 86 6.75 -6.94 -15.36
CA PHE A 86 7.36 -6.16 -14.28
C PHE A 86 8.73 -6.74 -13.90
N GLY A 87 9.75 -5.88 -13.98
CA GLY A 87 11.15 -6.27 -13.82
C GLY A 87 11.89 -6.53 -15.15
N GLN A 88 11.21 -6.48 -16.30
CA GLN A 88 11.84 -6.52 -17.63
C GLN A 88 11.92 -5.11 -18.23
N HIS A 89 12.77 -4.92 -19.24
CA HIS A 89 12.85 -3.65 -19.97
C HIS A 89 11.54 -3.38 -20.74
N LEU A 90 11.02 -2.14 -20.65
CA LEU A 90 9.77 -1.72 -21.30
C LEU A 90 9.72 -2.03 -22.80
N VAL A 91 10.87 -2.02 -23.48
CA VAL A 91 11.00 -2.29 -24.93
C VAL A 91 10.62 -3.74 -25.28
N LEU A 92 10.72 -4.67 -24.33
CA LEU A 92 10.42 -6.10 -24.51
C LEU A 92 8.99 -6.47 -24.11
N VAL A 93 8.25 -5.56 -23.46
CA VAL A 93 6.92 -5.85 -22.93
C VAL A 93 5.87 -5.58 -24.02
N PRO A 94 5.04 -6.57 -24.40
CA PRO A 94 3.96 -6.35 -25.36
C PRO A 94 2.97 -5.27 -24.86
N PRO A 95 2.40 -4.44 -25.74
CA PRO A 95 1.47 -3.38 -25.36
C PRO A 95 0.27 -3.87 -24.52
N ASP A 96 -0.24 -5.07 -24.84
CA ASP A 96 -1.35 -5.68 -24.10
C ASP A 96 -0.97 -6.07 -22.66
N HIS A 97 0.26 -6.54 -22.46
CA HIS A 97 0.79 -6.85 -21.14
C HIS A 97 1.04 -5.59 -20.33
N PHE A 98 1.56 -4.54 -20.98
CA PHE A 98 1.77 -3.24 -20.36
C PHE A 98 0.46 -2.63 -19.84
N LYS A 99 -0.62 -2.70 -20.63
CA LYS A 99 -1.95 -2.23 -20.21
C LYS A 99 -2.45 -2.98 -18.98
N MET A 100 -2.34 -4.32 -18.97
CA MET A 100 -2.75 -5.13 -17.83
C MET A 100 -1.92 -4.84 -16.58
N PHE A 101 -0.61 -4.66 -16.75
CA PHE A 101 0.29 -4.23 -15.68
C PHE A 101 -0.12 -2.85 -15.12
N MET A 102 -0.43 -1.87 -15.98
CA MET A 102 -0.86 -0.55 -15.54
C MET A 102 -2.19 -0.57 -14.76
N MET A 103 -3.14 -1.42 -15.18
CA MET A 103 -4.37 -1.67 -14.43
C MET A 103 -4.07 -2.29 -13.06
N GLY A 104 -3.21 -3.31 -13.01
CA GLY A 104 -2.78 -3.94 -11.76
C GLY A 104 -2.07 -2.96 -10.83
N ASN A 105 -1.21 -2.10 -11.39
CA ASN A 105 -0.47 -1.07 -10.66
C ASN A 105 -1.42 0.00 -10.09
N TYR A 106 -2.46 0.38 -10.83
CA TYR A 106 -3.49 1.28 -10.33
C TYR A 106 -4.17 0.72 -9.06
N ILE A 107 -4.67 -0.52 -9.14
CA ILE A 107 -5.31 -1.20 -8.00
C ILE A 107 -4.32 -1.37 -6.85
N PHE A 108 -3.09 -1.81 -7.14
CA PHE A 108 -2.02 -1.96 -6.16
C PHE A 108 -1.75 -0.65 -5.39
N SER A 109 -1.72 0.49 -6.08
CA SER A 109 -1.42 1.79 -5.48
C SER A 109 -2.43 2.18 -4.39
N HIS A 110 -3.73 1.91 -4.61
CA HIS A 110 -4.76 2.14 -3.59
C HIS A 110 -4.55 1.29 -2.33
N PHE A 111 -4.33 -0.01 -2.50
CA PHE A 111 -4.09 -0.90 -1.36
C PHE A 111 -2.79 -0.60 -0.64
N TYR A 112 -1.77 -0.16 -1.37
CA TYR A 112 -0.49 0.26 -0.80
C TYR A 112 -0.63 1.50 0.09
N ASN A 113 -1.33 2.54 -0.38
CA ASN A 113 -1.62 3.74 0.41
C ASN A 113 -2.42 3.38 1.68
N LEU A 114 -3.44 2.53 1.52
CA LEU A 114 -4.25 2.06 2.64
C LEU A 114 -3.39 1.29 3.68
N ALA A 115 -2.48 0.43 3.23
CA ALA A 115 -1.58 -0.31 4.09
C ALA A 115 -0.65 0.63 4.87
N ILE A 116 -0.03 1.63 4.23
CA ILE A 116 0.84 2.59 4.91
C ILE A 116 0.07 3.41 5.95
N ALA A 117 -1.09 3.95 5.57
CA ALA A 117 -1.89 4.78 6.48
C ALA A 117 -2.36 3.98 7.70
N THR A 118 -2.83 2.75 7.50
CA THR A 118 -3.30 1.88 8.58
C THR A 118 -2.15 1.38 9.47
N ALA A 119 -0.95 1.17 8.92
CA ALA A 119 0.25 0.93 9.72
C ALA A 119 0.55 2.11 10.66
N LYS A 120 0.58 3.34 10.11
CA LYS A 120 0.78 4.58 10.90
C LYS A 120 -0.29 4.69 11.99
N LEU A 121 -1.57 4.47 11.66
CA LEU A 121 -2.67 4.51 12.62
C LEU A 121 -2.57 3.42 13.71
N SER A 122 -2.14 2.20 13.36
CA SER A 122 -1.95 1.09 14.31
C SER A 122 -0.88 1.43 15.36
N VAL A 123 0.25 1.99 14.93
CA VAL A 123 1.31 2.46 15.84
C VAL A 123 0.84 3.60 16.74
N LEU A 124 0.13 4.58 16.17
CA LEU A 124 -0.46 5.68 16.96
C LEU A 124 -1.46 5.15 17.99
N ALA A 125 -2.28 4.18 17.63
CA ALA A 125 -3.23 3.57 18.53
C ALA A 125 -2.53 2.81 19.68
N LEU A 126 -1.41 2.14 19.38
CA LEU A 126 -0.53 1.53 20.40
C LEU A 126 0.05 2.58 21.35
N TYR A 127 0.54 3.71 20.83
CA TYR A 127 1.06 4.81 21.67
C TYR A 127 -0.01 5.45 22.54
N HIS A 128 -1.22 5.64 22.02
CA HIS A 128 -2.35 6.14 22.81
C HIS A 128 -2.64 5.22 24.00
N ARG A 129 -2.53 3.89 23.81
CA ARG A 129 -2.71 2.90 24.87
C ARG A 129 -1.58 2.90 25.89
N LEU A 130 -0.31 2.93 25.44
CA LEU A 130 0.85 2.82 26.34
C LEU A 130 1.02 4.06 27.23
N PHE A 131 0.79 5.25 26.68
CA PHE A 131 1.03 6.53 27.36
C PHE A 131 -0.26 7.21 27.83
N TRP A 132 -1.23 6.42 28.31
CA TRP A 132 -2.54 6.89 28.77
C TRP A 132 -2.49 7.96 29.88
N VAL A 133 -1.39 8.04 30.62
CA VAL A 133 -1.24 8.92 31.80
C VAL A 133 -1.08 10.40 31.45
N LYS A 134 -0.55 10.76 30.26
CA LYS A 134 -0.26 12.16 29.89
C LYS A 134 -1.30 12.72 28.90
N LEU A 135 -2.16 13.62 29.36
CA LEU A 135 -3.23 14.23 28.54
C LEU A 135 -2.73 14.95 27.28
N TRP A 136 -1.61 15.68 27.37
CA TRP A 136 -1.01 16.37 26.22
C TRP A 136 -0.58 15.38 25.13
N PHE A 137 0.06 14.28 25.53
CA PHE A 137 0.50 13.25 24.59
C PHE A 137 -0.68 12.59 23.87
N ARG A 138 -1.80 12.36 24.57
CA ARG A 138 -3.04 11.83 23.96
C ARG A 138 -3.60 12.76 22.88
N ARG A 139 -3.61 14.08 23.12
CA ARG A 139 -4.06 15.05 22.13
C ARG A 139 -3.17 15.06 20.89
N LEU A 140 -1.85 14.97 21.09
CA LEU A 140 -0.92 14.84 19.96
C LEU A 140 -1.19 13.58 19.15
N VAL A 141 -1.35 12.43 19.79
CA VAL A 141 -1.64 11.17 19.07
C VAL A 141 -2.93 11.28 18.26
N ILE A 142 -4.01 11.81 18.85
CA ILE A 142 -5.28 11.98 18.13
C ILE A 142 -5.11 12.96 16.96
N PHE A 143 -4.42 14.08 17.16
CA PHE A 143 -4.17 15.06 16.10
C PHE A 143 -3.37 14.44 14.95
N THR A 144 -2.31 13.70 15.26
CA THR A 144 -1.51 13.01 14.25
C THR A 144 -2.32 11.92 13.54
N SER A 145 -3.22 11.21 14.23
CA SER A 145 -4.11 10.24 13.60
C SER A 145 -5.03 10.91 12.58
N VAL A 146 -5.66 12.03 12.94
CA VAL A 146 -6.49 12.80 12.01
C VAL A 146 -5.68 13.28 10.82
N PHE A 147 -4.47 13.78 11.05
CA PHE A 147 -3.57 14.21 9.98
C PHE A 147 -3.23 13.07 9.00
N VAL A 148 -2.93 11.87 9.51
CA VAL A 148 -2.66 10.68 8.68
C VAL A 148 -3.90 10.29 7.88
N THR A 149 -5.10 10.36 8.46
CA THR A 149 -6.35 10.07 7.74
C THR A 149 -6.63 11.08 6.63
N VAL A 150 -6.42 12.38 6.89
CA VAL A 150 -6.58 13.43 5.88
C VAL A 150 -5.55 13.27 4.75
N TRP A 151 -4.30 12.92 5.10
CA TRP A 151 -3.28 12.60 4.11
C TRP A 151 -3.69 11.41 3.22
N LEU A 152 -4.17 10.31 3.81
CA LEU A 152 -4.67 9.15 3.05
C LEU A 152 -5.80 9.56 2.10
N LEU A 153 -6.79 10.31 2.61
CA LEU A 153 -7.91 10.79 1.79
C LEU A 153 -7.42 11.62 0.62
N SER A 154 -6.45 12.51 0.86
CA SER A 154 -5.85 13.34 -0.18
C SER A 154 -5.16 12.48 -1.26
N MET A 155 -4.43 11.44 -0.85
CA MET A 155 -3.78 10.50 -1.79
C MET A 155 -4.80 9.76 -2.67
N GLU A 156 -5.86 9.24 -2.05
CA GLU A 156 -6.93 8.52 -2.74
C GLU A 156 -7.70 9.41 -3.71
N LEU A 157 -8.00 10.66 -3.31
CA LEU A 157 -8.67 11.63 -4.17
C LEU A 157 -7.82 11.96 -5.40
N VAL A 158 -6.50 12.14 -5.25
CA VAL A 158 -5.62 12.39 -6.41
C VAL A 158 -5.54 11.18 -7.33
N LEU A 159 -5.51 9.95 -6.80
CA LEU A 159 -5.53 8.75 -7.64
C LEU A 159 -6.86 8.59 -8.40
N LEU A 160 -7.98 8.88 -7.74
CA LEU A 160 -9.33 8.76 -8.33
C LEU A 160 -9.62 9.85 -9.37
N PHE A 161 -9.20 11.09 -9.09
CA PHE A 161 -9.51 12.26 -9.93
C PHE A 161 -8.35 12.72 -10.81
N GLY A 162 -7.18 12.08 -10.72
CA GLY A 162 -6.00 12.44 -11.51
C GLY A 162 -6.19 12.25 -13.02
N TRP A 163 -7.07 11.33 -13.41
CA TRP A 163 -7.45 11.08 -14.81
C TRP A 163 -8.96 11.10 -14.99
N GLN A 164 -9.41 11.73 -16.07
CA GLN A 164 -10.80 11.79 -16.50
C GLN A 164 -10.86 11.65 -18.03
N PRO A 165 -11.24 10.49 -18.59
CA PRO A 165 -11.68 9.25 -17.94
C PRO A 165 -10.54 8.44 -17.29
N ILE A 166 -10.86 7.64 -16.27
CA ILE A 166 -9.91 6.75 -15.57
C ILE A 166 -9.22 5.77 -16.53
N SER A 167 -9.85 5.46 -17.67
CA SER A 167 -9.27 4.60 -18.69
C SER A 167 -7.98 5.11 -19.31
N ASP A 168 -7.74 6.41 -19.18
CA ASP A 168 -6.56 7.05 -19.73
C ASP A 168 -5.29 6.69 -18.95
N TRP A 169 -5.44 6.27 -17.68
CA TRP A 169 -4.35 5.78 -16.84
C TRP A 169 -3.55 4.66 -17.51
N TRP A 170 -4.25 3.72 -18.17
CA TRP A 170 -3.62 2.55 -18.79
C TRP A 170 -3.51 2.66 -20.31
N SER A 171 -4.19 3.60 -20.96
CA SER A 171 -4.02 3.84 -22.40
C SER A 171 -2.91 4.82 -22.70
N GLY A 172 -2.52 5.69 -21.75
CA GLY A 172 -1.44 6.67 -21.92
C GLY A 172 -1.73 7.75 -22.98
N THR A 173 -3.02 7.92 -23.33
CA THR A 173 -3.48 8.82 -24.41
C THR A 173 -4.22 10.06 -23.90
N GLY A 174 -4.47 10.16 -22.60
CA GLY A 174 -5.16 11.30 -22.00
C GLY A 174 -4.21 12.41 -21.54
N GLU A 175 -4.75 13.60 -21.29
CA GLU A 175 -4.03 14.67 -20.61
C GLU A 175 -4.16 14.48 -19.09
N ASP A 176 -3.02 14.41 -18.38
CA ASP A 176 -2.95 14.40 -16.93
C ASP A 176 -3.59 15.68 -16.36
N PHE A 177 -4.71 15.56 -15.65
CA PHE A 177 -5.32 16.70 -14.94
C PHE A 177 -4.47 17.13 -13.74
N VAL A 178 -3.79 16.15 -13.14
CA VAL A 178 -2.81 16.32 -12.08
C VAL A 178 -1.53 15.64 -12.56
N HIS A 179 -0.38 16.33 -12.52
CA HIS A 179 0.89 15.70 -12.88
C HIS A 179 1.20 14.55 -11.90
N ILE A 180 0.92 13.32 -12.33
CA ILE A 180 0.97 12.12 -11.47
C ILE A 180 2.38 11.66 -11.20
N THR A 181 3.33 11.90 -12.10
CA THR A 181 4.74 11.56 -11.86
C THR A 181 5.34 12.39 -10.72
N PRO A 182 5.28 13.74 -10.72
CA PRO A 182 5.67 14.54 -9.56
C PRO A 182 4.91 14.17 -8.29
N PHE A 183 3.61 13.90 -8.40
CA PHE A 183 2.80 13.49 -7.26
C PHE A 183 3.24 12.15 -6.68
N GLY A 184 3.60 11.18 -7.51
CA GLY A 184 4.15 9.90 -7.08
C GLY A 184 5.49 10.05 -6.34
N TYR A 185 6.36 10.96 -6.80
CA TYR A 185 7.59 11.28 -6.06
C TYR A 185 7.29 11.94 -4.71
N PHE A 186 6.35 12.89 -4.67
CA PHE A 186 5.90 13.50 -3.43
C PHE A 186 5.33 12.46 -2.45
N ALA A 187 4.44 11.59 -2.93
CA ALA A 187 3.85 10.52 -2.15
C ALA A 187 4.93 9.61 -1.55
N ASN A 188 5.90 9.19 -2.37
CA ASN A 188 7.03 8.37 -1.93
C ASN A 188 7.90 9.05 -0.86
N ILE A 189 8.12 10.37 -0.96
CA ILE A 189 8.85 11.12 0.07
C ILE A 189 8.04 11.16 1.38
N THR A 190 6.72 11.34 1.30
CA THR A 190 5.84 11.37 2.48
C THR A 190 5.53 9.99 3.08
N ASN A 191 5.96 8.91 2.41
CA ASN A 191 5.79 7.53 2.89
C ASN A 191 6.78 7.14 4.00
N PHE A 192 7.90 7.85 4.13
CA PHE A 192 8.81 7.75 5.28
C PHE A 192 8.15 8.25 6.58
#